data_AF-A0A847J4E3-F1
#
_entry.id   AF-A0A847J4E3-F1
#
_cell.length_a   1.000
_cell.length_b   1.000
_cell.length_c   1.000
_cell.angle_alpha   90.00
_cell.angle_beta   90.00
_cell.angle_gamma   90.00
#
_symmetry.space_group_name_H-M   'P 1'
#
loop_
_entity.id
_entity.type
_entity.pdbx_description
1 polymer ?
#
loop_
_entity_poly.entity_id
_entity_poly.type
_entity_poly.pdbx_seq_one_letter_code
_entity_poly.pdbx_strand_id
1 'polypeptide(L)'
;KVGWRYEGIGWYSDDAKTVKLFRAYNPNAQAGSHNYTTNGSEQALLIKAGWRDEGVAWFGSNIEPQDNQDAQLAQTYRPNTWYTVEGQKKHTDENKNWQTGFQWISGQIYYFDSNGNMQANKTVTDRGNTYQLKADGTLTSGNTTIEKAIAAGMTKVGKSPYVLGGGRTPASIAANQFDCSSFTYWMYQQAGVSLGEQTVTTTWTQQRIGSAVSFASMKRGDIFMMSNIGHVGLYLGGGYFIHSSPNAKFSTVYGGQAQPNYTYDSVYSPIYGTYYGGVGVSRLSDTLSGNAGGDTWQGIQDNVVRRIVK
;
A
#
# COMPACT_ATOMS: atom_id res chain seq x y z
N LYS A 1 -42.09 16.64 -13.25
CA LYS A 1 -41.23 15.64 -13.95
C LYS A 1 -40.73 14.63 -12.91
N VAL A 2 -40.94 13.33 -13.14
CA VAL A 2 -40.72 12.21 -12.19
C VAL A 2 -39.24 11.78 -12.02
N GLY A 3 -38.28 12.71 -12.06
CA GLY A 3 -36.89 12.45 -11.66
C GLY A 3 -35.99 11.60 -12.58
N TRP A 4 -36.50 11.05 -13.68
CA TRP A 4 -35.70 10.26 -14.63
C TRP A 4 -34.61 11.09 -15.34
N ARG A 5 -33.40 10.53 -15.40
CA ARG A 5 -32.25 11.06 -16.16
C ARG A 5 -32.02 10.17 -17.38
N TYR A 6 -31.81 10.79 -18.53
CA TYR A 6 -31.47 10.06 -19.76
C TYR A 6 -30.01 9.59 -19.70
N GLU A 7 -29.77 8.31 -19.95
CA GLU A 7 -28.45 7.68 -19.87
C GLU A 7 -27.76 7.50 -21.24
N GLY A 8 -28.39 7.98 -22.32
CA GLY A 8 -27.90 7.74 -23.70
C GLY A 8 -28.60 6.55 -24.37
N ILE A 9 -28.13 6.22 -25.58
CA ILE A 9 -28.59 5.03 -26.33
C ILE A 9 -27.85 3.81 -25.78
N GLY A 10 -28.58 2.84 -25.24
CA GLY A 10 -27.99 1.61 -24.68
C GLY A 10 -27.53 0.60 -25.74
N TRP A 11 -28.29 0.44 -26.83
CA TRP A 11 -27.96 -0.43 -27.96
C TRP A 11 -28.81 -0.12 -29.19
N TYR A 12 -28.42 -0.68 -30.34
CA TYR A 12 -29.17 -0.67 -31.60
C TYR A 12 -29.72 -2.07 -31.90
N SER A 13 -30.89 -2.13 -32.52
CA SER A 13 -31.42 -3.36 -33.11
C SER A 13 -30.74 -3.61 -34.45
N ASP A 14 -30.65 -4.88 -34.88
CA ASP A 14 -30.19 -5.23 -36.22
C ASP A 14 -31.20 -4.78 -37.28
N ASP A 15 -30.80 -3.86 -38.14
CA ASP A 15 -31.62 -3.33 -39.24
C ASP A 15 -31.94 -4.42 -40.30
N ALA A 16 -31.07 -5.42 -40.43
CA ALA A 16 -31.28 -6.56 -41.32
C ALA A 16 -32.28 -7.59 -40.75
N LYS A 17 -32.70 -7.43 -39.48
CA LYS A 17 -33.71 -8.24 -38.80
C LYS A 17 -33.39 -9.74 -38.78
N THR A 18 -32.11 -10.09 -38.65
CA THR A 18 -31.62 -11.45 -38.88
C THR A 18 -32.04 -12.45 -37.80
N VAL A 19 -31.99 -12.05 -36.52
CA VAL A 19 -32.37 -12.93 -35.39
C VAL A 19 -33.50 -12.28 -34.59
N LYS A 20 -34.66 -12.93 -34.50
CA LYS A 20 -35.78 -12.43 -33.67
C LYS A 20 -35.50 -12.68 -32.20
N LEU A 21 -35.65 -11.66 -31.35
CA LEU A 21 -35.68 -11.83 -29.90
C LEU A 21 -37.11 -11.61 -29.39
N PHE A 22 -37.74 -12.71 -28.96
CA PHE A 22 -39.05 -12.70 -28.33
C PHE A 22 -38.96 -12.18 -26.91
N ARG A 23 -40.00 -11.47 -26.47
CA ARG A 23 -40.13 -10.96 -25.10
C ARG A 23 -41.42 -11.46 -24.48
N ALA A 24 -41.31 -11.97 -23.26
CA ALA A 24 -42.45 -12.34 -22.44
C ALA A 24 -42.38 -11.60 -21.11
N TYR A 25 -43.50 -11.04 -20.66
CA TYR A 25 -43.61 -10.35 -19.37
C TYR A 25 -44.26 -11.25 -18.32
N ASN A 26 -43.68 -11.31 -17.13
CA ASN A 26 -44.24 -12.01 -15.98
C ASN A 26 -45.05 -11.04 -15.09
N PRO A 27 -46.39 -11.05 -15.17
CA PRO A 27 -47.22 -10.22 -14.31
C PRO A 27 -47.23 -10.66 -12.84
N ASN A 28 -46.77 -11.89 -12.55
CA ASN A 28 -46.80 -12.47 -11.20
C ASN A 28 -45.51 -12.20 -10.40
N ALA A 29 -44.50 -11.55 -10.99
CA ALA A 29 -43.29 -11.16 -10.31
C ALA A 29 -43.52 -9.90 -9.43
N GLN A 30 -42.92 -9.84 -8.24
CA GLN A 30 -43.09 -8.73 -7.28
C GLN A 30 -42.67 -7.36 -7.85
N ALA A 31 -41.69 -7.35 -8.73
CA ALA A 31 -41.39 -6.25 -9.64
C ALA A 31 -41.36 -6.88 -11.04
N GLY A 32 -42.38 -6.59 -11.85
CA GLY A 32 -42.61 -7.21 -13.15
C GLY A 32 -41.32 -7.52 -13.90
N SER A 33 -41.17 -8.77 -14.34
CA SER A 33 -39.94 -9.28 -14.95
C SER A 33 -40.15 -9.60 -16.42
N HIS A 34 -39.10 -9.47 -17.24
CA HIS A 34 -39.15 -9.83 -18.65
C HIS A 34 -38.15 -10.95 -18.94
N ASN A 35 -38.55 -11.91 -19.77
CA ASN A 35 -37.63 -12.89 -20.37
C ASN A 35 -37.42 -12.53 -21.84
N TYR A 36 -36.22 -12.76 -22.34
CA TYR A 36 -35.84 -12.53 -23.72
C TYR A 36 -35.22 -13.78 -24.30
N THR A 37 -35.77 -14.29 -25.40
CA THR A 37 -35.30 -15.54 -26.01
C THR A 37 -35.38 -15.50 -27.52
N THR A 38 -34.42 -16.14 -28.19
CA THR A 38 -34.49 -16.43 -29.63
C THR A 38 -35.28 -17.70 -29.92
N ASN A 39 -35.59 -18.49 -28.88
CA ASN A 39 -36.24 -19.79 -28.99
C ASN A 39 -37.77 -19.65 -28.91
N GLY A 40 -38.44 -19.86 -30.05
CA GLY A 40 -39.91 -19.79 -30.13
C GLY A 40 -40.63 -20.84 -29.26
N SER A 41 -40.02 -21.99 -28.97
CA SER A 41 -40.59 -23.00 -28.09
C SER A 41 -40.54 -22.58 -26.63
N GLU A 42 -39.44 -21.95 -26.20
CA GLU A 42 -39.34 -21.37 -24.85
C GLU A 42 -40.38 -20.26 -24.66
N GLN A 43 -40.53 -19.37 -25.64
CA GLN A 43 -41.56 -18.33 -25.64
C GLN A 43 -42.97 -18.94 -25.48
N ALA A 44 -43.29 -19.97 -26.27
CA ALA A 44 -44.58 -20.65 -26.18
C ALA A 44 -44.81 -21.31 -24.80
N LEU A 45 -43.77 -21.88 -24.20
CA LEU A 45 -43.84 -22.47 -22.86
C LEU A 45 -44.10 -21.42 -21.77
N LEU A 46 -43.45 -20.26 -21.85
CA LEU A 46 -43.67 -19.16 -20.90
C LEU A 46 -45.10 -18.63 -21.00
N ILE A 47 -45.61 -18.44 -22.22
CA ILE A 47 -46.99 -18.01 -22.45
C ILE A 47 -47.97 -19.03 -21.87
N LYS A 48 -47.73 -20.33 -22.11
CA LYS A 48 -48.53 -21.41 -21.53
C LYS A 48 -48.49 -21.41 -20.00
N ALA A 49 -47.36 -21.00 -19.41
CA ALA A 49 -47.19 -20.85 -17.96
C ALA A 49 -47.80 -19.55 -17.39
N GLY A 50 -48.53 -18.78 -18.20
CA GLY A 50 -49.26 -17.57 -17.76
C GLY A 50 -48.47 -16.27 -17.91
N TRP A 51 -47.34 -16.28 -18.60
CA TRP A 51 -46.65 -15.05 -18.99
C TRP A 51 -47.40 -14.36 -20.13
N ARG A 52 -47.32 -13.02 -20.17
CA ARG A 52 -47.90 -12.23 -21.26
C ARG A 52 -46.93 -12.19 -22.44
N ASP A 53 -47.42 -12.60 -23.61
CA ASP A 53 -46.68 -12.43 -24.86
C ASP A 53 -46.60 -10.95 -25.22
N GLU A 54 -45.40 -10.45 -25.46
CA GLU A 54 -45.15 -9.10 -25.96
C GLU A 54 -44.54 -9.10 -27.37
N GLY A 55 -44.45 -10.29 -28.00
CA GLY A 55 -43.98 -10.45 -29.37
C GLY A 55 -42.46 -10.25 -29.50
N VAL A 56 -42.04 -9.77 -30.67
CA VAL A 56 -40.63 -9.48 -30.96
C VAL A 56 -40.27 -8.12 -30.39
N ALA A 57 -39.33 -8.09 -29.44
CA ALA A 57 -38.89 -6.83 -28.83
C ALA A 57 -37.85 -6.11 -29.69
N TRP A 58 -36.89 -6.84 -30.26
CA TRP A 58 -35.91 -6.34 -31.20
C TRP A 58 -35.29 -7.49 -31.99
N PHE A 59 -34.38 -7.14 -32.89
CA PHE A 59 -33.62 -8.10 -33.69
C PHE A 59 -32.15 -8.07 -33.31
N GLY A 60 -31.56 -9.25 -33.09
CA GLY A 60 -30.13 -9.43 -32.94
C GLY A 60 -29.46 -9.69 -34.30
N SER A 61 -28.15 -9.52 -34.33
CA SER A 61 -27.31 -9.87 -35.49
C SER A 61 -27.02 -11.37 -35.49
N ASN A 62 -26.95 -11.98 -36.68
CA ASN A 62 -26.47 -13.35 -36.88
C ASN A 62 -24.94 -13.44 -37.08
N ILE A 63 -24.22 -12.33 -36.86
CA ILE A 63 -22.76 -12.34 -36.84
C ILE A 63 -22.32 -13.14 -35.63
N GLU A 64 -21.65 -14.27 -35.89
CA GLU A 64 -20.93 -15.00 -34.85
C GLU A 64 -19.66 -14.19 -34.53
N PRO A 65 -19.49 -13.69 -33.29
CA PRO A 65 -18.26 -13.02 -32.90
C PRO A 65 -17.09 -13.97 -33.09
N GLN A 66 -15.99 -13.51 -33.71
CA GLN A 66 -14.79 -14.34 -33.88
C GLN A 66 -14.10 -14.70 -32.56
N ASP A 67 -14.57 -14.14 -31.44
CA ASP A 67 -14.12 -14.41 -30.08
C ASP A 67 -15.18 -15.18 -29.26
N ASN A 68 -15.64 -16.33 -29.76
CA ASN A 68 -16.49 -17.24 -28.98
C ASN A 68 -15.76 -18.00 -27.86
N GLN A 69 -14.55 -17.57 -27.49
CA GLN A 69 -13.99 -18.05 -26.24
C GLN A 69 -14.81 -17.41 -25.13
N ASP A 70 -15.38 -18.22 -24.25
CA ASP A 70 -15.57 -17.91 -22.84
C ASP A 70 -14.20 -17.62 -22.17
N ALA A 71 -13.33 -16.86 -22.84
CA ALA A 71 -12.19 -16.22 -22.24
C ALA A 71 -12.80 -15.37 -21.14
N GLN A 72 -12.64 -15.84 -19.90
CA GLN A 72 -12.90 -15.07 -18.70
C GLN A 72 -12.59 -13.62 -19.03
N LEU A 73 -13.59 -12.74 -18.92
CA LEU A 73 -13.41 -11.30 -19.10
C LEU A 73 -12.06 -10.96 -18.48
N ALA A 74 -11.08 -10.60 -19.32
CA ALA A 74 -9.73 -10.34 -18.83
C ALA A 74 -9.90 -9.31 -17.73
N GLN A 75 -9.75 -9.73 -16.48
CA GLN A 75 -10.19 -8.90 -15.38
C GLN A 75 -9.24 -7.71 -15.36
N THR A 76 -9.72 -6.56 -15.82
CA THR A 76 -8.91 -5.36 -16.01
C THR A 76 -8.74 -4.70 -14.67
N TYR A 77 -7.85 -5.27 -13.85
CA TYR A 77 -7.53 -4.69 -12.56
C TYR A 77 -6.94 -3.28 -12.75
N ARG A 78 -7.35 -2.37 -11.88
CA ARG A 78 -6.78 -1.04 -11.78
C ARG A 78 -5.46 -1.15 -11.03
N PRO A 79 -4.46 -0.30 -11.35
CA PRO A 79 -3.21 -0.28 -10.60
C PRO A 79 -3.46 0.17 -9.15
N ASN A 80 -2.65 -0.33 -8.22
CA ASN A 80 -2.66 0.06 -6.80
C ASN A 80 -4.05 0.01 -6.15
N THR A 81 -4.78 -1.08 -6.41
CA THR A 81 -6.17 -1.22 -5.99
C THR A 81 -6.39 -2.50 -5.20
N TRP A 82 -7.18 -2.41 -4.13
CA TRP A 82 -7.63 -3.55 -3.34
C TRP A 82 -8.77 -4.29 -4.03
N TYR A 83 -8.71 -5.62 -4.00
CA TYR A 83 -9.74 -6.52 -4.52
C TYR A 83 -10.05 -7.62 -3.51
N THR A 84 -11.27 -8.15 -3.59
CA THR A 84 -11.63 -9.44 -2.98
C THR A 84 -11.93 -10.41 -4.12
N VAL A 85 -11.08 -11.43 -4.27
CA VAL A 85 -11.20 -12.47 -5.31
C VAL A 85 -11.33 -13.80 -4.57
N GLU A 86 -12.44 -14.51 -4.81
CA GLU A 86 -12.71 -15.81 -4.15
C GLU A 86 -12.62 -15.73 -2.61
N GLY A 87 -13.09 -14.61 -2.04
CA GLY A 87 -13.03 -14.34 -0.59
C GLY A 87 -11.65 -13.95 -0.06
N GLN A 88 -10.60 -13.96 -0.89
CA GLN A 88 -9.26 -13.54 -0.52
C GLN A 88 -9.02 -12.07 -0.87
N LYS A 89 -8.46 -11.30 0.08
CA LYS A 89 -8.04 -9.93 -0.21
C LYS A 89 -6.73 -9.94 -0.99
N LYS A 90 -6.68 -9.17 -2.08
CA LYS A 90 -5.50 -8.99 -2.92
C LYS A 90 -5.28 -7.50 -3.20
N HIS A 91 -4.06 -7.14 -3.58
CA HIS A 91 -3.74 -5.78 -3.99
C HIS A 91 -2.85 -5.81 -5.23
N THR A 92 -3.15 -4.95 -6.21
CA THR A 92 -2.36 -4.81 -7.43
C THR A 92 -1.22 -3.81 -7.26
N ASP A 93 -0.12 -4.00 -7.99
CA ASP A 93 0.93 -2.99 -8.13
C ASP A 93 0.57 -1.94 -9.21
N GLU A 94 1.53 -1.06 -9.54
CA GLU A 94 1.40 -0.06 -10.61
C GLU A 94 1.23 -0.66 -12.02
N ASN A 95 1.71 -1.88 -12.21
CA ASN A 95 1.64 -2.64 -13.46
C ASN A 95 0.42 -3.57 -13.49
N LYS A 96 -0.48 -3.45 -12.50
CA LYS A 96 -1.72 -4.25 -12.34
C LYS A 96 -1.47 -5.72 -12.00
N ASN A 97 -0.24 -6.09 -11.60
CA ASN A 97 0.08 -7.44 -11.15
C ASN A 97 -0.26 -7.63 -9.69
N TRP A 98 -0.54 -8.86 -9.28
CA TRP A 98 -0.72 -9.19 -7.87
C TRP A 98 0.58 -9.04 -7.09
N GLN A 99 0.50 -8.30 -5.98
CA GLN A 99 1.65 -8.15 -5.10
C GLN A 99 1.89 -9.40 -4.25
N THR A 100 3.16 -9.70 -3.98
CA THR A 100 3.60 -10.83 -3.15
C THR A 100 4.61 -10.36 -2.10
N GLY A 101 4.78 -11.12 -1.02
CA GLY A 101 5.67 -10.78 0.08
C GLY A 101 5.21 -9.57 0.89
N PHE A 102 6.13 -8.94 1.62
CA PHE A 102 5.85 -7.74 2.39
C PHE A 102 5.70 -6.51 1.50
N GLN A 103 4.60 -5.78 1.69
CA GLN A 103 4.23 -4.62 0.90
C GLN A 103 3.78 -3.47 1.80
N TRP A 104 4.26 -2.29 1.48
CA TRP A 104 3.82 -1.04 2.08
C TRP A 104 2.62 -0.48 1.31
N ILE A 105 1.46 -0.41 1.94
CA ILE A 105 0.22 0.07 1.34
C ILE A 105 -0.45 1.04 2.31
N SER A 106 -0.68 2.27 1.87
CA SER A 106 -1.42 3.30 2.61
C SER A 106 -0.96 3.50 4.07
N GLY A 107 0.36 3.52 4.30
CA GLY A 107 0.92 3.75 5.63
C GLY A 107 1.05 2.50 6.52
N GLN A 108 0.70 1.32 5.99
CA GLN A 108 0.72 0.05 6.70
C GLN A 108 1.53 -0.99 5.93
N ILE A 109 2.01 -2.01 6.63
CA ILE A 109 2.70 -3.15 6.02
C ILE A 109 1.77 -4.35 6.03
N TYR A 110 1.60 -4.96 4.87
CA TYR A 110 0.85 -6.20 4.66
C TYR A 110 1.79 -7.27 4.13
N TYR A 111 1.40 -8.54 4.27
CA TYR A 111 2.10 -9.66 3.65
C TYR A 111 1.16 -10.42 2.73
N PHE A 112 1.62 -10.69 1.51
CA PHE A 112 0.89 -11.46 0.51
C PHE A 112 1.65 -12.76 0.23
N ASP A 113 0.94 -13.88 0.10
CA ASP A 113 1.56 -15.16 -0.27
C ASP A 113 1.99 -15.17 -1.76
N SER A 114 2.54 -16.30 -2.22
CA SER A 114 2.98 -16.47 -3.62
C SER A 114 1.86 -16.35 -4.65
N ASN A 115 0.60 -16.52 -4.23
CA ASN A 115 -0.59 -16.40 -5.07
C ASN A 115 -1.21 -14.99 -4.99
N GLY A 116 -0.59 -14.08 -4.24
CA GLY A 116 -1.04 -12.72 -4.03
C GLY A 116 -2.19 -12.58 -3.03
N ASN A 117 -2.45 -13.60 -2.19
CA ASN A 117 -3.47 -13.50 -1.14
C ASN A 117 -2.88 -12.84 0.10
N MET A 118 -3.53 -11.77 0.57
CA MET A 118 -3.18 -11.10 1.82
C MET A 118 -3.36 -12.06 2.99
N GLN A 119 -2.31 -12.21 3.78
CA GLN A 119 -2.35 -12.99 5.01
C GLN A 119 -2.84 -12.13 6.19
N ALA A 120 -3.59 -12.72 7.11
CA ALA A 120 -4.08 -12.04 8.32
C ALA A 120 -4.19 -13.03 9.48
N ASN A 121 -4.23 -12.50 10.71
CA ASN A 121 -4.41 -13.26 11.95
C ASN A 121 -3.45 -14.46 12.11
N LYS A 122 -2.19 -14.29 11.68
CA LYS A 122 -1.18 -15.36 11.72
C LYS A 122 0.22 -14.79 11.87
N THR A 123 1.15 -15.66 12.18
CA THR A 123 2.59 -15.37 12.09
C THR A 123 3.12 -15.84 10.75
N VAL A 124 3.91 -15.00 10.08
CA VAL A 124 4.63 -15.33 8.85
C VAL A 124 6.14 -15.25 9.08
N THR A 125 6.91 -16.01 8.31
CA THR A 125 8.37 -16.03 8.40
C THR A 125 8.95 -15.52 7.09
N ASP A 126 9.88 -14.58 7.16
CA ASP A 126 10.66 -14.09 6.03
C ASP A 126 12.12 -13.91 6.44
N ARG A 127 13.05 -14.46 5.64
CA ARG A 127 14.50 -14.40 5.87
C ARG A 127 14.91 -14.77 7.30
N GLY A 128 14.28 -15.81 7.87
CA GLY A 128 14.57 -16.29 9.23
C GLY A 128 13.95 -15.48 10.37
N ASN A 129 13.23 -14.39 10.07
CA ASN A 129 12.52 -13.58 11.07
C ASN A 129 11.01 -13.89 11.05
N THR A 130 10.39 -13.86 12.22
CA THR A 130 8.94 -14.03 12.36
C THR A 130 8.24 -12.70 12.55
N TYR A 131 7.04 -12.59 11.97
CA TYR A 131 6.25 -11.37 11.89
C TYR A 131 4.79 -11.67 12.19
N GLN A 132 4.18 -10.92 13.11
CA GLN A 132 2.78 -11.11 13.49
C GLN A 132 1.86 -10.20 12.68
N LEU A 133 0.79 -10.76 12.11
CA LEU A 133 -0.23 -10.02 11.36
C LEU A 133 -1.53 -9.95 12.16
N LYS A 134 -2.10 -8.76 12.27
CA LYS A 134 -3.41 -8.52 12.90
C LYS A 134 -4.55 -9.11 12.06
N ALA A 135 -5.76 -9.07 12.61
CA ALA A 135 -6.98 -9.51 11.92
C ALA A 135 -7.26 -8.73 10.63
N ASP A 136 -6.84 -7.47 10.55
CA ASP A 136 -6.94 -6.63 9.34
C ASP A 136 -5.81 -6.87 8.33
N GLY A 137 -4.87 -7.78 8.62
CA GLY A 137 -3.70 -8.09 7.79
C GLY A 137 -2.49 -7.21 8.04
N THR A 138 -2.61 -6.18 8.89
CA THR A 138 -1.50 -5.26 9.15
C THR A 138 -0.43 -5.87 10.06
N LEU A 139 0.84 -5.61 9.74
CA LEU A 139 1.98 -6.02 10.54
C LEU A 139 1.96 -5.35 11.92
N THR A 140 2.32 -6.11 12.95
CA THR A 140 2.46 -5.63 14.33
C THR A 140 3.65 -6.28 15.02
N SER A 141 4.22 -5.58 16.00
CA SER A 141 5.15 -6.13 16.98
C SER A 141 4.45 -6.84 18.14
N GLY A 142 3.14 -6.62 18.31
CA GLY A 142 2.39 -7.04 19.50
C GLY A 142 2.68 -6.21 20.75
N ASN A 143 3.65 -5.29 20.70
CA ASN A 143 4.06 -4.44 21.82
C ASN A 143 3.52 -3.02 21.64
N THR A 144 2.68 -2.57 22.57
CA THR A 144 1.99 -1.27 22.49
C THR A 144 2.95 -0.07 22.50
N THR A 145 4.08 -0.17 23.21
CA THR A 145 5.11 0.88 23.25
C THR A 145 5.79 1.03 21.89
N ILE A 146 6.14 -0.07 21.22
CA ILE A 146 6.72 -0.06 19.87
C ILE A 146 5.72 0.54 18.88
N GLU A 147 4.47 0.07 18.89
CA GLU A 147 3.44 0.58 17.97
C GLU A 147 3.14 2.07 18.21
N LYS A 148 3.18 2.54 19.47
CA LYS A 148 3.02 3.96 19.79
C LYS A 148 4.16 4.82 19.25
N ALA A 149 5.41 4.36 19.36
CA ALA A 149 6.57 5.06 18.82
C ALA A 149 6.48 5.19 17.29
N ILE A 150 6.13 4.08 16.62
CA ILE A 150 5.96 4.05 15.16
C ILE A 150 4.79 4.95 14.75
N ALA A 151 3.64 4.85 15.41
CA ALA A 151 2.48 5.69 15.11
C ALA A 151 2.80 7.19 15.23
N ALA A 152 3.56 7.58 16.26
CA ALA A 152 4.05 8.95 16.39
C ALA A 152 4.94 9.36 15.20
N GLY A 153 5.92 8.53 14.84
CA GLY A 153 6.78 8.77 13.68
C GLY A 153 6.02 8.92 12.38
N MET A 154 5.02 8.06 12.15
CA MET A 154 4.17 8.08 10.97
C MET A 154 3.43 9.41 10.78
N THR A 155 3.13 10.15 11.86
CA THR A 155 2.51 11.49 11.74
C THR A 155 3.40 12.52 11.06
N LYS A 156 4.72 12.28 11.01
CA LYS A 156 5.73 13.19 10.45
C LYS A 156 6.14 12.83 9.02
N VAL A 157 5.79 11.64 8.54
CA VAL A 157 6.08 11.19 7.17
C VAL A 157 5.49 12.16 6.16
N GLY A 158 6.33 12.68 5.26
CA GLY A 158 5.91 13.66 4.25
C GLY A 158 5.61 15.07 4.79
N LYS A 159 5.83 15.34 6.08
CA LYS A 159 5.52 16.63 6.71
C LYS A 159 6.71 17.29 7.41
N SER A 160 7.71 16.49 7.76
CA SER A 160 8.88 16.94 8.49
C SER A 160 10.09 17.05 7.55
N PRO A 161 10.68 18.25 7.36
CA PRO A 161 11.93 18.40 6.63
C PRO A 161 13.11 17.89 7.44
N TYR A 162 14.13 17.42 6.73
CA TYR A 162 15.39 17.03 7.34
C TYR A 162 16.20 18.28 7.67
N VAL A 163 16.64 18.40 8.91
CA VAL A 163 17.55 19.47 9.34
C VAL A 163 18.62 18.84 10.22
N LEU A 164 19.88 18.89 9.79
CA LEU A 164 21.01 18.45 10.59
C LEU A 164 21.02 19.21 11.93
N GLY A 165 21.02 18.50 13.06
CA GLY A 165 20.91 19.15 14.37
C GLY A 165 19.47 19.41 14.85
N GLY A 166 18.48 19.39 13.95
CA GLY A 166 17.06 19.61 14.26
C GLY A 166 16.52 18.58 15.25
N GLY A 167 15.45 18.91 15.96
CA GLY A 167 14.77 18.05 16.92
C GLY A 167 15.34 18.11 18.35
N ARG A 168 16.45 18.83 18.56
CA ARG A 168 17.12 18.96 19.86
C ARG A 168 16.61 20.09 20.74
N THR A 169 15.83 21.01 20.16
CA THR A 169 15.26 22.17 20.86
C THR A 169 13.73 22.20 20.72
N PRO A 170 13.00 22.77 21.69
CA PRO A 170 11.55 22.95 21.56
C PRO A 170 11.13 23.66 20.26
N ALA A 171 11.89 24.67 19.83
CA ALA A 171 11.63 25.41 18.59
C ALA A 171 11.75 24.51 17.35
N SER A 172 12.81 23.70 17.24
CA SER A 172 12.98 22.79 16.10
C SER A 172 11.91 21.68 16.07
N ILE A 173 11.50 21.17 17.23
CA ILE A 173 10.41 20.17 17.34
C ILE A 173 9.08 20.81 16.90
N ALA A 174 8.78 22.02 17.36
CA ALA A 174 7.57 22.75 16.97
C ALA A 174 7.54 23.05 15.46
N ALA A 175 8.71 23.29 14.86
CA ALA A 175 8.87 23.48 13.43
C ALA A 175 8.87 22.17 12.61
N ASN A 176 8.65 21.01 13.24
CA ASN A 176 8.77 19.68 12.61
C ASN A 176 10.14 19.40 11.97
N GLN A 177 11.21 20.00 12.48
CA GLN A 177 12.56 19.82 11.95
C GLN A 177 13.27 18.73 12.75
N PHE A 178 13.70 17.66 12.08
CA PHE A 178 14.43 16.56 12.73
C PHE A 178 15.62 16.10 11.88
N ASP A 179 16.71 15.70 12.54
CA ASP A 179 17.69 14.80 11.93
C ASP A 179 17.38 13.34 12.26
N CYS A 180 18.22 12.42 11.79
CA CYS A 180 17.99 10.98 11.94
C CYS A 180 17.87 10.55 13.42
N SER A 181 18.84 10.95 14.25
CA SER A 181 18.92 10.54 15.65
C SER A 181 17.91 11.25 16.54
N SER A 182 17.67 12.54 16.36
CA SER A 182 16.67 13.24 17.15
C SER A 182 15.25 12.79 16.81
N PHE A 183 15.02 12.33 15.57
CA PHE A 183 13.75 11.73 15.16
C PHE A 183 13.50 10.37 15.82
N THR A 184 14.48 9.46 15.83
CA THR A 184 14.35 8.16 16.51
C THR A 184 14.13 8.31 18.00
N TYR A 185 14.85 9.24 18.63
CA TYR A 185 14.58 9.62 20.01
C TYR A 185 13.15 10.13 20.16
N TRP A 186 12.74 11.10 19.35
CA TRP A 186 11.43 11.74 19.49
C TRP A 186 10.29 10.71 19.37
N MET A 187 10.37 9.77 18.43
CA MET A 187 9.41 8.66 18.31
C MET A 187 9.29 7.87 19.62
N TYR A 188 10.41 7.44 20.19
CA TYR A 188 10.40 6.68 21.43
C TYR A 188 9.98 7.51 22.65
N GLN A 189 10.32 8.79 22.68
CA GLN A 189 9.87 9.73 23.71
C GLN A 189 8.34 9.86 23.71
N GLN A 190 7.69 9.89 22.54
CA GLN A 190 6.21 9.86 22.46
C GLN A 190 5.63 8.57 23.05
N ALA A 191 6.39 7.47 23.00
CA ALA A 191 6.05 6.20 23.62
C ALA A 191 6.45 6.09 25.10
N GLY A 192 7.03 7.14 25.70
CA GLY A 192 7.49 7.13 27.09
C GLY A 192 8.83 6.43 27.31
N VAL A 193 9.59 6.19 26.23
CA VAL A 193 10.92 5.56 26.28
C VAL A 193 11.99 6.61 26.02
N SER A 194 12.89 6.80 26.98
CA SER A 194 14.04 7.70 26.81
C SER A 194 15.21 6.96 26.13
N LEU A 195 15.83 7.63 25.14
CA LEU A 195 17.09 7.22 24.54
C LEU A 195 18.26 8.10 25.03
N GLY A 196 18.22 8.55 26.28
CA GLY A 196 19.19 9.48 26.87
C GLY A 196 18.65 10.91 26.95
N GLU A 197 19.50 11.91 26.68
CA GLU A 197 19.10 13.32 26.66
C GLU A 197 18.88 13.80 25.21
N GLN A 198 17.70 14.35 24.92
CA GLN A 198 17.33 14.77 23.55
C GLN A 198 18.28 15.83 22.97
N THR A 199 18.78 16.74 23.80
CA THR A 199 19.61 17.89 23.40
C THR A 199 20.96 17.47 22.83
N VAL A 200 21.45 16.28 23.20
CA VAL A 200 22.78 15.75 22.80
C VAL A 200 22.68 14.35 22.19
N THR A 201 21.47 13.88 21.87
CA THR A 201 21.30 12.59 21.22
C THR A 201 21.94 12.59 19.84
N THR A 202 22.70 11.56 19.54
CA THR A 202 23.37 11.34 18.25
C THR A 202 23.28 9.86 17.90
N THR A 203 23.62 9.51 16.67
CA THR A 203 23.82 8.12 16.27
C THR A 203 24.87 7.42 17.16
N TRP A 204 25.93 8.14 17.54
CA TRP A 204 27.00 7.66 18.44
C TRP A 204 26.53 7.35 19.87
N THR A 205 25.56 8.11 20.40
CA THR A 205 24.97 7.79 21.71
C THR A 205 24.01 6.62 21.58
N GLN A 206 23.16 6.61 20.54
CA GLN A 206 22.15 5.58 20.33
C GLN A 206 22.73 4.20 20.05
N GLN A 207 23.91 4.13 19.42
CA GLN A 207 24.57 2.85 19.17
C GLN A 207 25.03 2.12 20.44
N ARG A 208 24.82 2.66 21.64
CA ARG A 208 25.14 1.98 22.91
C ARG A 208 23.90 1.74 23.80
N ILE A 209 22.70 2.05 23.30
CA ILE A 209 21.46 1.97 24.07
C ILE A 209 20.79 0.62 23.83
N GLY A 210 20.09 0.11 24.84
CA GLY A 210 19.34 -1.14 24.71
C GLY A 210 20.25 -2.36 24.54
N SER A 211 19.70 -3.43 23.98
CA SER A 211 20.44 -4.69 23.78
C SER A 211 20.98 -4.79 22.35
N ALA A 212 22.23 -5.24 22.19
CA ALA A 212 22.77 -5.56 20.87
C ALA A 212 21.99 -6.73 20.24
N VAL A 213 21.70 -6.62 18.96
CA VAL A 213 21.05 -7.68 18.17
C VAL A 213 21.83 -7.86 16.88
N SER A 214 21.91 -9.09 16.36
CA SER A 214 22.41 -9.30 15.01
C SER A 214 21.45 -8.71 13.99
N PHE A 215 21.98 -8.23 12.86
CA PHE A 215 21.13 -7.72 11.78
C PHE A 215 20.09 -8.75 11.31
N ALA A 216 20.49 -10.03 11.24
CA ALA A 216 19.62 -11.14 10.86
C ALA A 216 18.46 -11.39 11.85
N SER A 217 18.53 -10.89 13.09
CA SER A 217 17.48 -11.03 14.11
C SER A 217 16.79 -9.70 14.44
N MET A 218 16.93 -8.71 13.55
CA MET A 218 16.29 -7.41 13.67
C MET A 218 14.77 -7.54 13.56
N LYS A 219 14.06 -6.91 14.51
CA LYS A 219 12.60 -6.96 14.65
C LYS A 219 12.00 -5.57 14.58
N ARG A 220 10.72 -5.49 14.22
CA ARG A 220 9.96 -4.24 14.22
C ARG A 220 10.14 -3.52 15.56
N GLY A 221 10.53 -2.26 15.50
CA GLY A 221 10.91 -1.44 16.65
C GLY A 221 12.42 -1.29 16.82
N ASP A 222 13.24 -2.27 16.48
CA ASP A 222 14.69 -2.11 16.63
C ASP A 222 15.21 -0.91 15.84
N ILE A 223 16.17 -0.18 16.41
CA ILE A 223 16.90 0.85 15.67
C ILE A 223 18.19 0.24 15.12
N PHE A 224 18.62 0.72 13.97
CA PHE A 224 19.85 0.26 13.34
C PHE A 224 20.61 1.42 12.72
N MET A 225 21.93 1.29 12.73
CA MET A 225 22.84 2.32 12.25
C MET A 225 23.34 1.97 10.84
N MET A 226 23.58 2.99 10.03
CA MET A 226 24.07 2.90 8.66
C MET A 226 25.23 3.86 8.43
N SER A 227 25.99 3.68 7.35
CA SER A 227 27.02 4.63 6.89
C SER A 227 28.09 4.93 7.96
N ASN A 228 28.70 3.88 8.54
CA ASN A 228 29.67 3.98 9.64
C ASN A 228 29.12 4.77 10.85
N ILE A 229 27.90 4.43 11.29
CA ILE A 229 27.17 5.12 12.37
C ILE A 229 26.78 6.58 11.98
N GLY A 230 26.90 6.97 10.72
CA GLY A 230 26.47 8.29 10.23
C GLY A 230 24.95 8.49 10.15
N HIS A 231 24.17 7.41 10.09
CA HIS A 231 22.71 7.48 9.99
C HIS A 231 22.01 6.43 10.87
N VAL A 232 20.78 6.71 11.30
CA VAL A 232 19.96 5.78 12.09
C VAL A 232 18.52 5.75 11.57
N GLY A 233 17.92 4.56 11.58
CA GLY A 233 16.52 4.34 11.27
C GLY A 233 15.87 3.42 12.28
N LEU A 234 14.53 3.46 12.36
CA LEU A 234 13.72 2.53 13.13
C LEU A 234 13.12 1.49 12.18
N TYR A 235 13.40 0.22 12.41
CA TYR A 235 12.93 -0.88 11.57
C TYR A 235 11.43 -1.12 11.76
N LEU A 236 10.67 -1.11 10.67
CA LEU A 236 9.22 -1.34 10.67
C LEU A 236 8.87 -2.82 10.46
N GLY A 237 9.83 -3.64 10.02
CA GLY A 237 9.61 -5.03 9.62
C GLY A 237 9.42 -5.19 8.12
N GLY A 238 9.51 -6.43 7.62
CA GLY A 238 9.30 -6.76 6.20
C GLY A 238 10.27 -6.07 5.24
N GLY A 239 11.45 -5.66 5.72
CA GLY A 239 12.42 -4.90 4.93
C GLY A 239 12.18 -3.39 4.87
N TYR A 240 11.23 -2.83 5.64
CA TYR A 240 10.94 -1.40 5.67
C TYR A 240 11.46 -0.74 6.95
N PHE A 241 11.81 0.53 6.87
CA PHE A 241 12.21 1.34 8.01
C PHE A 241 11.77 2.79 7.86
N ILE A 242 11.51 3.46 9.00
CA ILE A 242 11.21 4.89 9.06
C ILE A 242 12.46 5.65 9.54
N HIS A 243 12.74 6.78 8.91
CA HIS A 243 13.91 7.60 9.23
C HIS A 243 13.70 9.06 8.78
N SER A 244 14.52 9.97 9.32
CA SER A 244 14.68 11.33 8.77
C SER A 244 16.01 11.39 8.01
N SER A 245 16.01 11.71 6.72
CA SER A 245 17.23 11.76 5.90
C SER A 245 17.12 12.76 4.75
N PRO A 246 18.24 13.36 4.30
CA PRO A 246 18.33 14.12 3.05
C PRO A 246 17.76 13.39 1.83
N ASN A 247 17.85 12.05 1.84
CA ASN A 247 17.47 11.18 0.73
C ASN A 247 16.31 10.25 1.10
N ALA A 248 15.58 10.55 2.19
CA ALA A 248 14.46 9.72 2.58
C ALA A 248 13.46 9.65 1.42
N LYS A 249 13.17 8.43 0.96
CA LYS A 249 12.08 8.25 0.02
C LYS A 249 10.78 8.46 0.78
N PHE A 250 9.99 9.43 0.36
CA PHE A 250 8.61 9.49 0.78
C PHE A 250 7.94 8.27 0.16
N SER A 251 7.46 7.36 1.00
CA SER A 251 6.79 6.15 0.53
C SER A 251 5.76 6.58 -0.51
N THR A 252 5.78 5.96 -1.67
CA THR A 252 4.79 6.05 -2.73
C THR A 252 3.38 6.04 -2.14
N VAL A 253 2.87 7.23 -1.80
CA VAL A 253 1.46 7.50 -1.62
C VAL A 253 0.92 7.47 -3.04
N TYR A 254 0.36 6.32 -3.42
CA TYR A 254 -0.09 5.97 -4.77
C TYR A 254 1.01 5.83 -5.81
N GLY A 255 1.04 4.69 -6.51
CA GLY A 255 1.30 4.47 -7.95
C GLY A 255 1.89 5.56 -8.85
N GLY A 256 2.78 6.38 -8.34
CA GLY A 256 3.35 7.54 -8.98
C GLY A 256 4.67 7.78 -8.30
N GLN A 257 5.68 8.06 -9.11
CA GLN A 257 7.07 8.28 -8.72
C GLN A 257 7.19 9.02 -7.38
N ALA A 258 8.14 8.56 -6.54
CA ALA A 258 8.59 9.23 -5.33
C ALA A 258 8.50 10.74 -5.50
N GLN A 259 7.45 11.37 -4.97
CA GLN A 259 7.35 12.82 -5.05
C GLN A 259 8.29 13.35 -3.96
N PRO A 260 9.39 14.04 -4.31
CA PRO A 260 10.10 14.84 -3.34
C PRO A 260 9.09 15.82 -2.75
N ASN A 261 9.19 16.09 -1.46
CA ASN A 261 8.34 17.09 -0.85
C ASN A 261 8.66 18.45 -1.49
N TYR A 262 7.80 18.94 -2.38
CA TYR A 262 7.89 20.30 -2.96
C TYR A 262 7.40 21.37 -1.98
N THR A 263 7.16 21.02 -0.72
CA THR A 263 6.46 21.85 0.26
C THR A 263 7.36 22.25 1.42
N TYR A 264 8.52 22.84 1.13
CA TYR A 264 8.99 24.03 1.83
C TYR A 264 10.21 24.57 1.07
N ASP A 265 10.34 25.89 1.07
CA ASP A 265 11.40 26.67 0.45
C ASP A 265 12.75 25.92 0.50
N SER A 266 13.35 25.68 -0.67
CA SER A 266 14.65 25.04 -0.81
C SER A 266 15.67 25.76 0.08
N VAL A 267 16.05 25.18 1.22
CA VAL A 267 17.14 25.75 2.01
C VAL A 267 18.43 25.42 1.28
N TYR A 268 18.95 26.41 0.55
CA TYR A 268 20.27 26.36 -0.05
C TYR A 268 21.32 26.34 1.08
N SER A 269 22.04 25.23 1.23
CA SER A 269 23.30 25.24 1.98
C SER A 269 24.42 25.64 1.01
N PRO A 270 25.20 26.71 1.29
CA PRO A 270 26.35 27.08 0.45
C PRO A 270 27.47 26.02 0.45
N ILE A 271 27.40 25.02 1.33
CA ILE A 271 28.35 23.91 1.43
C ILE A 271 27.83 22.64 0.71
N TYR A 272 26.51 22.42 0.67
CA TYR A 272 25.93 21.12 0.26
C TYR A 272 24.78 21.18 -0.77
N GLY A 273 24.34 22.37 -1.20
CA GLY A 273 23.24 22.52 -2.18
C GLY A 273 21.82 22.37 -1.60
N THR A 274 20.83 22.15 -2.48
CA THR A 274 19.39 22.09 -2.19
C THR A 274 18.96 20.73 -1.61
N TYR A 275 18.31 20.70 -0.45
CA TYR A 275 17.84 19.46 0.21
C TYR A 275 16.37 19.14 -0.09
N TYR A 276 16.08 17.93 -0.60
CA TYR A 276 14.73 17.39 -0.83
C TYR A 276 14.30 16.34 0.21
N GLY A 277 14.97 16.31 1.38
CA GLY A 277 14.85 15.25 2.37
C GLY A 277 13.96 15.55 3.57
N GLY A 278 13.58 14.50 4.31
CA GLY A 278 12.70 14.61 5.46
C GLY A 278 12.43 13.29 6.15
N VAL A 279 11.36 13.24 6.93
CA VAL A 279 10.86 11.98 7.49
C VAL A 279 10.14 11.18 6.40
N GLY A 280 10.62 9.96 6.16
CA GLY A 280 10.10 9.05 5.16
C GLY A 280 10.21 7.58 5.56
N VAL A 281 9.66 6.71 4.73
CA VAL A 281 9.74 5.26 4.87
C VAL A 281 10.43 4.69 3.65
N SER A 282 11.51 3.98 3.89
CA SER A 282 12.35 3.41 2.85
C SER A 282 12.36 1.88 2.94
N ARG A 283 12.61 1.23 1.81
CA ARG A 283 12.87 -0.21 1.74
C ARG A 283 14.37 -0.43 1.82
N LEU A 284 14.81 -1.37 2.65
CA LEU A 284 16.22 -1.73 2.78
C LEU A 284 16.84 -2.12 1.44
N SER A 285 16.10 -2.83 0.57
CA SER A 285 16.58 -3.19 -0.77
C SER A 285 16.95 -1.98 -1.64
N ASP A 286 16.22 -0.89 -1.53
CA ASP A 286 16.44 0.30 -2.37
C ASP A 286 17.67 1.07 -1.93
N THR A 287 18.04 0.94 -0.65
CA THR A 287 19.32 1.43 -0.13
C THR A 287 20.48 0.50 -0.45
N LEU A 288 20.21 -0.73 -0.92
CA LEU A 288 21.22 -1.75 -1.25
C LEU A 288 21.51 -1.86 -2.76
N SER A 289 20.67 -1.32 -3.64
CA SER A 289 20.75 -1.49 -5.11
C SER A 289 21.40 -0.31 -5.86
N GLY A 290 22.12 0.57 -5.17
CA GLY A 290 22.77 1.74 -5.75
C GLY A 290 23.83 1.38 -6.81
N ASN A 291 23.49 1.59 -8.07
CA ASN A 291 24.38 1.53 -9.23
C ASN A 291 25.25 2.81 -9.31
N ALA A 292 25.98 3.10 -8.22
CA ALA A 292 27.05 4.08 -8.17
C ALA A 292 28.31 3.32 -7.76
N GLY A 293 29.34 3.37 -8.61
CA GLY A 293 30.55 2.58 -8.44
C GLY A 293 31.08 2.60 -7.01
N GLY A 294 31.20 1.42 -6.40
CA GLY A 294 32.06 1.20 -5.25
C GLY A 294 31.42 0.73 -3.95
N ASP A 295 30.12 0.94 -3.69
CA ASP A 295 29.56 0.63 -2.36
C ASP A 295 28.43 -0.41 -2.39
N THR A 296 28.79 -1.64 -2.73
CA THR A 296 27.94 -2.83 -2.49
C THR A 296 28.08 -3.29 -1.03
N TRP A 297 26.98 -3.38 -0.27
CA TRP A 297 26.82 -4.13 0.99
C TRP A 297 27.79 -3.89 2.18
N GLN A 298 28.94 -3.24 2.02
CA GLN A 298 29.91 -3.03 3.10
C GLN A 298 29.47 -1.93 4.10
N GLY A 299 28.45 -1.13 3.78
CA GLY A 299 27.99 0.01 4.60
C GLY A 299 26.91 -0.25 5.67
N ILE A 300 26.37 -1.47 5.78
CA ILE A 300 25.49 -1.90 6.90
C ILE A 300 26.25 -2.86 7.86
N GLN A 301 27.52 -3.15 7.59
CA GLN A 301 28.27 -4.23 8.25
C GLN A 301 28.76 -3.96 9.68
N ASP A 302 28.64 -2.74 10.19
CA ASP A 302 28.78 -2.54 11.62
C ASP A 302 27.41 -2.78 12.26
N ASN A 303 27.22 -4.05 12.66
CA ASN A 303 26.06 -4.75 13.27
C ASN A 303 25.38 -4.05 14.47
N VAL A 304 25.36 -2.73 14.53
CA VAL A 304 24.72 -2.00 15.59
C VAL A 304 23.23 -1.95 15.29
N VAL A 305 22.57 -3.06 15.58
CA VAL A 305 21.13 -3.10 15.81
C VAL A 305 20.92 -3.05 17.32
N ARG A 306 20.08 -2.12 17.75
CA ARG A 306 19.74 -1.93 19.15
C ARG A 306 18.26 -2.20 19.38
N ARG A 307 17.99 -3.20 20.20
CA ARG A 307 16.66 -3.46 20.74
C ARG A 307 16.42 -2.59 21.94
N ILE A 308 15.56 -1.59 21.74
CA ILE A 308 15.22 -0.59 22.75
C ILE A 308 14.18 -1.14 23.73
N VAL A 309 13.13 -1.78 23.20
CA VAL A 309 12.05 -2.35 23.99
C VAL A 309 12.18 -3.88 23.94
N LYS A 310 12.19 -4.51 25.11
CA LYS A 310 12.29 -5.97 25.26
C LYS A 310 10.92 -6.64 25.18
#